data_AF-A0A401QZP1-F1
#
_entry.id   AF-A0A401QZP1-F1
#
_cell.length_a   1.000
_cell.length_b   1.000
_cell.length_c   1.000
_cell.angle_alpha   90.00
_cell.angle_beta   90.00
_cell.angle_gamma   90.00
#
_symmetry.space_group_name_H-M   'P 1'
#
loop_
_entity.id
_entity.type
_entity.pdbx_description
1 polymer ?
#
loop_
_entity_poly.entity_id
_entity_poly.type
_entity_poly.pdbx_seq_one_letter_code
_entity_poly.pdbx_strand_id
1 'polypeptide(L)'
;MWAALARYTLLSGHRYLAGCASVPLADGGTAATHAWALARTRHTAPAAFLVAPRRPWHPTGPLPERPVLTQLPPLLRGYLRIGAWICGAPAHDPDFGVADFFTVLDIERLGDRYRRFFLGER
;
A
#
# COMPACT_ATOMS: atom_id res chain seq x y z
N MET A 1 -5.27 -15.34 -2.79
CA MET A 1 -3.95 -14.97 -3.34
C MET A 1 -3.06 -14.29 -2.29
N TRP A 2 -3.25 -13.02 -1.92
CA TRP A 2 -2.33 -12.28 -1.04
C TRP A 2 -2.08 -12.89 0.34
N ALA A 3 -3.11 -13.47 0.97
CA ALA A 3 -2.92 -14.22 2.22
C ALA A 3 -1.99 -15.43 2.05
N ALA A 4 -2.01 -16.09 0.89
CA ALA A 4 -1.12 -17.20 0.59
C ALA A 4 0.32 -16.71 0.35
N LEU A 5 0.51 -15.55 -0.31
CA LEU A 5 1.83 -14.93 -0.45
C LEU A 5 2.41 -14.50 0.90
N ALA A 6 1.60 -13.89 1.77
CA ALA A 6 2.02 -13.52 3.12
C ALA A 6 2.40 -14.77 3.94
N ARG A 7 1.58 -15.83 3.88
CA ARG A 7 1.88 -17.12 4.52
C ARG A 7 3.17 -17.75 3.96
N TYR A 8 3.35 -17.74 2.65
CA TYR A 8 4.56 -18.25 2.02
C TYR A 8 5.80 -17.47 2.50
N THR A 9 5.73 -16.14 2.52
CA THR A 9 6.82 -15.26 2.96
C THR A 9 7.20 -15.58 4.41
N LEU A 10 6.20 -15.72 5.29
CA LEU A 10 6.36 -16.15 6.69
C LEU A 10 7.03 -17.52 6.82
N LEU A 11 6.51 -18.54 6.14
CA LEU A 11 6.97 -19.93 6.26
C LEU A 11 8.34 -20.18 5.62
N SER A 12 8.69 -19.38 4.61
CA SER A 12 9.99 -19.47 3.92
C SER A 12 11.08 -18.62 4.58
N GLY A 13 10.77 -17.93 5.69
CA GLY A 13 11.74 -17.11 6.42
C GLY A 13 12.14 -15.81 5.71
N HIS A 14 11.38 -15.39 4.69
CA HIS A 14 11.62 -14.11 4.04
C HIS A 14 11.05 -12.98 4.89
N ARG A 15 11.76 -11.85 4.91
CA ARG A 15 11.38 -10.71 5.74
C ARG A 15 10.39 -9.77 5.06
N TYR A 16 10.53 -9.56 3.76
CA TYR A 16 9.76 -8.55 3.04
C TYR A 16 8.85 -9.18 2.00
N LEU A 17 7.60 -8.72 1.97
CA LEU A 17 6.70 -8.91 0.85
C LEU A 17 6.45 -7.55 0.19
N ALA A 18 6.81 -7.42 -1.08
CA ALA A 18 6.68 -6.18 -1.83
C ALA A 18 5.77 -6.36 -3.05
N GLY A 19 5.11 -5.30 -3.47
CA GLY A 19 4.25 -5.30 -4.64
C GLY A 19 3.67 -3.93 -4.93
N CYS A 20 2.92 -3.83 -6.02
CA CYS A 20 2.21 -2.61 -6.38
C CYS A 20 0.72 -2.74 -6.07
N ALA A 21 0.13 -1.68 -5.54
CA ALA A 21 -1.30 -1.55 -5.34
C ALA A 21 -1.84 -0.45 -6.27
N SER A 22 -2.54 -0.88 -7.32
CA SER A 22 -3.16 0.01 -8.30
C SER A 22 -4.44 0.61 -7.74
N VAL A 23 -4.56 1.93 -7.85
CA VAL A 23 -5.74 2.70 -7.45
C VAL A 23 -6.37 3.31 -8.70
N PRO A 24 -7.60 2.93 -9.07
CA PRO A 24 -8.28 3.50 -10.23
C PRO A 24 -8.42 5.02 -10.15
N LEU A 25 -8.28 5.68 -11.30
CA LEU A 25 -8.44 7.14 -11.43
C LEU A 25 -9.81 7.55 -11.99
N ALA A 26 -10.72 6.60 -12.20
CA ALA A 26 -12.06 6.83 -12.75
C ALA A 26 -12.93 7.75 -11.88
N ASP A 27 -12.59 7.93 -10.60
CA ASP A 27 -13.24 8.85 -9.65
C ASP A 27 -12.65 10.27 -9.65
N GLY A 28 -11.92 10.63 -10.73
CA GLY A 28 -11.17 11.87 -10.81
C GLY A 28 -9.89 11.88 -9.97
N GLY A 29 -9.46 10.73 -9.44
CA GLY A 29 -8.27 10.60 -8.60
C GLY A 29 -8.53 10.83 -7.11
N THR A 30 -9.78 10.80 -6.67
CA THR A 30 -10.16 11.00 -5.27
C THR A 30 -9.52 9.94 -4.37
N ALA A 31 -9.71 8.67 -4.68
CA ALA A 31 -9.11 7.56 -3.93
C ALA A 31 -7.58 7.62 -3.93
N ALA A 32 -6.95 7.93 -5.07
CA ALA A 32 -5.50 8.07 -5.19
C ALA A 32 -4.96 9.23 -4.34
N THR A 33 -5.69 10.36 -4.30
CA THR A 33 -5.35 11.52 -3.46
C THR A 33 -5.41 11.16 -1.98
N HIS A 34 -6.44 10.43 -1.54
CA HIS A 34 -6.54 9.93 -0.16
C HIS A 34 -5.43 8.94 0.19
N ALA A 35 -5.10 8.02 -0.73
CA ALA A 35 -4.00 7.06 -0.55
C ALA A 35 -2.66 7.78 -0.41
N TRP A 36 -2.40 8.79 -1.26
CA TRP A 36 -1.18 9.57 -1.20
C TRP A 36 -1.07 10.42 0.07
N ALA A 37 -2.16 11.04 0.51
CA ALA A 37 -2.20 11.76 1.78
C ALA A 37 -1.95 10.83 2.99
N LEU A 38 -2.52 9.62 3.00
CA LEU A 38 -2.24 8.60 4.01
C LEU A 38 -0.78 8.14 4.00
N ALA A 39 -0.21 7.94 2.80
CA ALA A 39 1.20 7.58 2.63
C ALA A 39 2.09 8.61 3.33
N ARG A 40 1.89 9.90 3.06
CA ARG A 40 2.72 10.97 3.62
C ARG A 40 2.59 11.18 5.12
N THR A 41 1.48 10.75 5.73
CA THR A 41 1.15 11.10 7.13
C THR A 41 1.23 9.93 8.10
N ARG A 42 0.85 8.72 7.68
CA ARG A 42 0.68 7.56 8.58
C ARG A 42 1.34 6.28 8.07
N HIS A 43 1.50 6.15 6.77
CA HIS A 43 1.93 4.90 6.13
C HIS A 43 3.21 5.05 5.29
N THR A 44 4.04 6.05 5.57
CA THR A 44 5.29 6.26 4.86
C THR A 44 6.28 5.14 5.20
N ALA A 45 7.02 4.69 4.20
CA ALA A 45 8.13 3.77 4.43
C ALA A 45 9.32 4.48 5.11
N PRO A 46 10.20 3.73 5.80
CA PRO A 46 11.51 4.25 6.22
C PRO A 46 12.32 4.74 5.01
N ALA A 47 13.23 5.68 5.24
CA ALA A 47 13.98 6.35 4.18
C ALA A 47 14.67 5.39 3.19
N ALA A 48 15.23 4.28 3.67
CA ALA A 48 15.91 3.28 2.85
C ALA A 48 14.98 2.54 1.86
N PHE A 49 13.66 2.59 2.07
CA PHE A 49 12.66 1.96 1.21
C PHE A 49 11.92 2.96 0.32
N LEU A 50 12.26 4.25 0.37
CA LEU A 50 11.64 5.24 -0.49
C LEU A 50 12.15 5.09 -1.92
N VAL A 51 11.21 5.08 -2.87
CA VAL A 51 11.45 4.97 -4.30
C VAL A 51 10.80 6.16 -5.02
N ALA A 52 11.33 6.49 -6.20
CA ALA A 52 10.77 7.48 -7.10
C ALA A 52 10.19 6.80 -8.34
N PRO A 53 8.91 7.06 -8.68
CA PRO A 53 8.32 6.52 -9.90
C PRO A 53 8.93 7.21 -11.14
N ARG A 54 9.05 6.48 -12.26
CA ARG A 54 9.52 7.06 -13.53
C ARG A 54 8.53 8.05 -14.13
N ARG A 55 7.23 7.81 -13.93
CA ARG A 55 6.14 8.68 -14.34
C ARG A 55 5.27 8.97 -13.12
N PRO A 56 5.55 10.03 -12.35
CA PRO A 56 4.77 10.31 -11.15
C PRO A 56 3.32 10.69 -11.49
N TRP A 57 2.38 10.19 -10.70
CA TRP A 57 1.02 10.72 -10.66
C TRP A 57 0.92 11.80 -9.60
N HIS A 58 0.27 12.92 -9.92
CA HIS A 58 0.05 14.03 -9.01
C HIS A 58 -1.44 14.32 -8.86
N PRO A 59 -1.93 14.56 -7.63
CA PRO A 59 -3.27 15.09 -7.43
C PRO A 59 -3.44 16.42 -8.16
N THR A 60 -4.59 16.60 -8.80
CA THR A 60 -4.96 17.85 -9.47
C THR A 60 -5.45 18.92 -8.49
N GLY A 61 -5.89 18.51 -7.30
CA GLY A 61 -6.38 19.38 -6.24
C GLY A 61 -5.59 19.26 -4.94
N PRO A 62 -6.01 19.99 -3.89
CA PRO A 62 -5.36 19.93 -2.58
C PRO A 62 -5.50 18.53 -1.95
N LEU A 63 -4.52 18.17 -1.12
CA LEU A 63 -4.63 16.95 -0.33
C LEU A 63 -5.70 17.13 0.77
N PRO A 64 -6.49 16.10 1.07
CA PRO A 64 -7.46 16.15 2.15
C PRO A 64 -6.75 16.33 3.49
N GLU A 65 -7.22 17.27 4.31
CA GLU A 65 -6.69 17.49 5.67
C GLU A 65 -6.84 16.24 6.55
N ARG A 66 -7.93 15.49 6.33
CA ARG A 66 -8.24 14.26 7.06
C ARG A 66 -8.38 13.09 6.08
N PRO A 67 -7.28 12.46 5.69
CA PRO A 67 -7.36 11.34 4.78
C PRO A 67 -7.89 10.09 5.50
N VAL A 68 -8.81 9.37 4.85
CA VAL A 68 -9.52 8.23 5.45
C VAL A 68 -9.29 6.95 4.67
N LEU A 69 -9.07 5.84 5.39
CA LEU A 69 -8.88 4.51 4.81
C LEU A 69 -10.11 4.02 4.02
N THR A 70 -11.30 4.56 4.31
CA THR A 70 -12.56 4.16 3.66
C THR A 70 -12.66 4.59 2.19
N GLN A 71 -11.84 5.55 1.75
CA GLN A 71 -11.74 5.96 0.36
C GLN A 71 -10.79 5.08 -0.47
N LEU A 72 -9.95 4.27 0.18
CA LEU A 72 -8.98 3.44 -0.53
C LEU A 72 -9.64 2.17 -1.09
N PRO A 73 -9.15 1.65 -2.22
CA PRO A 73 -9.54 0.32 -2.69
C PRO A 73 -9.38 -0.74 -1.58
N PRO A 74 -10.27 -1.74 -1.50
CA PRO A 74 -10.26 -2.74 -0.42
C PRO A 74 -8.89 -3.42 -0.23
N LEU A 75 -8.18 -3.65 -1.34
CA LEU A 75 -6.89 -4.31 -1.34
C LEU A 75 -5.80 -3.49 -0.64
N LEU A 76 -5.57 -2.25 -1.09
CA LEU A 76 -4.61 -1.33 -0.47
C LEU A 76 -4.96 -1.07 0.99
N ARG A 77 -6.26 -0.88 1.29
CA ARG A 77 -6.75 -0.75 2.67
C ARG A 77 -6.35 -1.94 3.54
N GLY A 78 -6.42 -3.16 2.99
CA GLY A 78 -5.98 -4.38 3.64
C GLY A 78 -4.49 -4.36 3.97
N TYR A 79 -3.63 -3.98 3.01
CA TYR A 79 -2.19 -3.89 3.21
C TYR A 79 -1.82 -2.89 4.31
N LEU A 80 -2.41 -1.70 4.28
CA LEU A 80 -2.14 -0.66 5.28
C LEU A 80 -2.59 -1.08 6.67
N ARG A 81 -3.69 -1.84 6.79
CA ARG A 81 -4.17 -2.38 8.08
C ARG A 81 -3.24 -3.42 8.68
N ILE A 82 -2.52 -4.18 7.85
CA ILE A 82 -1.54 -5.15 8.33
C ILE A 82 -0.14 -4.56 8.50
N GLY A 83 0.00 -3.23 8.36
CA GLY A 83 1.24 -2.51 8.64
C GLY A 83 2.15 -2.32 7.42
N ALA A 84 1.67 -2.57 6.20
CA ALA A 84 2.45 -2.24 5.01
C ALA A 84 2.68 -0.73 4.89
N TRP A 85 3.80 -0.38 4.27
CA TRP A 85 4.15 0.99 3.90
C TRP A 85 3.84 1.25 2.44
N ILE A 86 3.62 2.52 2.14
CA ILE A 86 3.71 3.08 0.80
C ILE A 86 5.11 3.71 0.67
N CYS A 87 5.82 3.31 -0.38
CA CYS A 87 7.24 3.56 -0.56
C CYS A 87 7.54 4.82 -1.37
N GLY A 88 6.61 5.76 -1.51
CA GLY A 88 6.85 7.00 -2.26
C GLY A 88 5.63 7.45 -3.05
N ALA A 89 5.86 8.42 -3.94
CA ALA A 89 4.82 8.91 -4.83
C ALA A 89 4.33 7.79 -5.76
N PRO A 90 3.02 7.75 -6.09
CA PRO A 90 2.50 6.75 -7.02
C PRO A 90 2.99 6.99 -8.45
N ALA A 91 3.13 5.91 -9.21
CA ALA A 91 3.33 5.98 -10.66
C ALA A 91 1.98 6.18 -11.37
N HIS A 92 1.93 7.00 -12.41
CA HIS A 92 0.78 7.10 -13.30
C HIS A 92 0.90 6.03 -14.39
N ASP A 93 -0.10 5.16 -14.47
CA ASP A 93 -0.24 4.20 -15.55
C ASP A 93 -1.50 4.54 -16.37
N PRO A 94 -1.37 5.16 -17.56
CA PRO A 94 -2.51 5.54 -18.38
C PRO A 94 -3.15 4.35 -19.11
N ASP A 95 -2.40 3.26 -19.32
CA ASP A 95 -2.88 2.11 -20.09
C ASP A 95 -3.95 1.36 -19.30
N PHE A 96 -3.84 1.41 -17.96
CA PHE A 96 -4.83 0.89 -17.04
C PHE A 96 -5.70 1.97 -16.37
N GLY A 97 -5.36 3.25 -16.53
CA GLY A 97 -6.08 4.37 -15.92
C GLY A 97 -5.97 4.37 -14.39
N VAL A 98 -4.77 4.10 -13.86
CA VAL A 98 -4.52 3.93 -12.42
C VAL A 98 -3.34 4.78 -11.92
N ALA A 99 -3.34 5.01 -10.61
CA ALA A 99 -2.17 5.42 -9.84
C ALA A 99 -1.64 4.23 -9.04
N ASP A 100 -0.38 3.87 -9.30
CA ASP A 100 0.28 2.67 -8.81
C ASP A 100 1.16 2.98 -7.60
N PHE A 101 0.78 2.44 -6.44
CA PHE A 101 1.51 2.63 -5.19
C PHE A 101 2.43 1.45 -4.94
N PHE A 102 3.74 1.66 -4.96
CA PHE A 102 4.68 0.64 -4.50
C PHE A 102 4.56 0.48 -2.98
N THR A 103 4.35 -0.76 -2.55
CA THR A 103 4.08 -1.11 -1.15
C THR A 103 4.97 -2.23 -0.67
N VAL A 104 5.36 -2.14 0.61
CA VAL A 104 6.22 -3.13 1.27
C VAL A 104 5.62 -3.48 2.62
N LEU A 105 5.50 -4.78 2.89
CA LEU A 105 5.20 -5.32 4.21
C LEU A 105 6.47 -5.93 4.80
N ASP A 106 6.87 -5.42 5.96
CA ASP A 106 7.88 -6.07 6.80
C ASP A 106 7.20 -7.09 7.72
N ILE A 107 7.47 -8.36 7.47
CA ILE A 107 6.87 -9.50 8.18
C ILE A 107 7.25 -9.49 9.66
N GLU A 108 8.42 -8.96 10.03
CA GLU A 108 8.82 -8.83 11.44
C GLU A 108 7.98 -7.80 12.20
N ARG A 109 7.35 -6.86 11.49
CA ARG A 109 6.47 -5.83 12.08
C ARG A 109 5.00 -6.21 12.00
N LEU A 110 4.68 -7.40 11.48
CA LEU A 110 3.33 -7.90 11.41
C LEU A 110 2.85 -8.26 12.83
N GLY A 111 1.78 -7.61 13.28
CA GLY A 111 1.23 -7.88 14.61
C GLY A 111 0.78 -9.34 14.77
N ASP A 112 0.90 -9.89 15.99
CA ASP A 112 0.66 -11.30 16.31
C ASP A 112 -0.68 -11.83 15.80
N ARG A 113 -1.73 -11.02 15.88
CA ARG A 113 -3.06 -11.35 15.34
C ARG A 113 -3.00 -11.75 13.86
N TYR A 114 -2.29 -10.96 13.05
CA TYR A 114 -2.18 -11.22 11.62
C TYR A 114 -1.20 -12.35 11.30
N ARG A 115 -0.14 -12.48 12.10
CA ARG A 115 0.78 -13.62 12.01
C ARG A 115 0.05 -14.95 12.22
N ARG A 116 -0.73 -15.07 13.30
CA ARG A 116 -1.57 -16.25 13.58
C ARG A 116 -2.60 -16.50 12.49
N PHE A 117 -3.28 -15.44 12.02
CA PHE A 117 -4.21 -15.54 10.90
C PHE A 117 -3.58 -16.14 9.63
N PHE A 118 -2.38 -15.70 9.23
CA PHE A 118 -1.71 -16.26 8.05
C PHE A 118 -1.15 -17.67 8.26
N LEU A 119 -0.78 -18.02 9.49
CA LEU A 119 -0.33 -19.38 9.83
C LEU A 119 -1.49 -20.37 10.00
N GLY A 120 -2.72 -19.90 10.12
CA GLY A 120 -3.90 -20.74 10.36
C GLY A 120 -4.06 -21.16 11.83
N GLU A 121 -3.35 -20.49 12.73
CA GLU A 121 -3.40 -20.70 14.16
C GLU A 121 -4.58 -19.87 14.72
N ARG A 122 -5.66 -20.53 15.16
CA ARG A 122 -6.77 -19.86 15.84
C ARG A 122 -6.41 -19.49 17.28
#